data_AF-A0A9E0SGE5-F1
#
_entry.id   AF-A0A9E0SGE5-F1
#
_cell.length_a   1.000
_cell.length_b   1.000
_cell.length_c   1.000
_cell.angle_alpha   90.00
_cell.angle_beta   90.00
_cell.angle_gamma   90.00
#
_symmetry.space_group_name_H-M   'P 1'
#
loop_
_entity.id
_entity.type
_entity.pdbx_description
1 polymer ?
#
loop_
_entity_poly.entity_id
_entity_poly.type
_entity_poly.pdbx_seq_one_letter_code
_entity_poly.pdbx_strand_id
1 'polypeptide(L)'
;MPTNMHYSSTQSNKLPFGLKKLSAAVLSALLCSGAYAVGMGKLTVLSSLGQPLRAEIELTSVSKDEASSIIPRLASSEAYRQANI
;
A
#
# COMPACT_ATOMS: atom_id res chain seq x y z
N MET A 1 41.35 -41.74 -17.83
CA MET A 1 40.86 -41.74 -16.43
C MET A 1 39.89 -40.58 -16.28
N PRO A 2 38.56 -40.77 -16.15
CA PRO A 2 37.65 -39.69 -15.75
C PRO A 2 37.30 -39.82 -14.26
N THR A 3 37.45 -38.73 -13.51
CA THR A 3 36.95 -38.61 -12.14
C THR A 3 36.01 -37.42 -12.02
N ASN A 4 34.92 -37.71 -11.32
CA ASN A 4 34.10 -36.81 -10.51
C ASN A 4 32.93 -36.11 -11.19
N MET A 5 31.83 -36.86 -11.16
CA MET A 5 30.46 -36.39 -11.04
C MET A 5 30.25 -35.82 -9.63
N HIS A 6 29.73 -34.59 -9.50
CA HIS A 6 29.30 -34.03 -8.21
C HIS A 6 27.89 -33.43 -8.37
N TYR A 7 26.91 -34.11 -7.81
CA TYR A 7 25.56 -33.59 -7.62
C TYR A 7 25.59 -32.60 -6.45
N SER A 8 25.15 -31.36 -6.69
CA SER A 8 24.78 -30.43 -5.61
C SER A 8 23.25 -30.39 -5.52
N SER A 9 22.71 -31.27 -4.69
CA SER A 9 21.43 -31.04 -3.99
C SER A 9 21.68 -30.13 -2.78
N THR A 10 20.61 -29.74 -2.05
CA THR A 10 20.62 -29.06 -0.74
C THR A 10 20.44 -27.53 -0.87
N GLN A 11 19.50 -26.81 -0.23
CA GLN A 11 18.38 -27.06 0.68
C GLN A 11 17.75 -25.68 0.90
N SER A 12 16.46 -25.49 0.61
CA SER A 12 15.80 -24.19 0.85
C SER A 12 15.63 -23.98 2.36
N ASN A 13 16.40 -23.07 2.93
CA ASN A 13 16.42 -22.75 4.35
C ASN A 13 15.11 -22.06 4.76
N LYS A 14 14.28 -22.71 5.58
CA LYS A 14 13.14 -22.06 6.25
C LYS A 14 13.70 -21.36 7.50
N LEU A 15 13.71 -20.03 7.50
CA LEU A 15 14.27 -19.25 8.61
C LEU A 15 13.52 -19.53 9.94
N PRO A 16 14.22 -19.78 11.05
CA PRO A 16 13.61 -19.82 12.38
C PRO A 16 13.40 -18.39 12.89
N PHE A 17 12.19 -17.86 12.76
CA PHE A 17 11.81 -16.59 13.39
C PHE A 17 11.71 -16.78 14.91
N GLY A 18 12.73 -16.34 15.64
CA GLY A 18 12.75 -16.40 17.11
C GLY A 18 11.61 -15.57 17.75
N LEU A 19 11.02 -16.11 18.81
CA LEU A 19 9.86 -15.57 19.54
C LEU A 19 9.98 -14.09 19.94
N LYS A 20 11.20 -13.60 20.17
CA LYS A 20 11.48 -12.19 20.52
C LYS A 20 11.23 -11.22 19.36
N LYS A 21 11.51 -11.64 18.11
CA LYS A 21 11.25 -10.80 16.92
C LYS A 21 9.75 -10.70 16.62
N LEU A 22 9.00 -11.77 16.90
CA LEU A 22 7.54 -11.76 16.80
C LEU A 22 6.93 -10.76 17.80
N SER A 23 7.42 -10.74 19.04
CA SER A 23 6.95 -9.77 20.04
C SER A 23 7.19 -8.31 19.62
N ALA A 24 8.37 -8.00 19.08
CA ALA A 24 8.68 -6.65 18.58
C ALA A 24 7.83 -6.24 17.36
N ALA A 25 7.57 -7.15 16.42
CA ALA A 25 6.71 -6.88 15.26
C ALA A 25 5.24 -6.65 15.67
N VAL A 26 4.74 -7.43 16.63
CA VAL A 26 3.38 -7.28 17.19
C VAL A 26 3.24 -5.94 17.93
N LEU A 27 4.22 -5.56 18.75
CA LEU A 27 4.24 -4.26 19.43
C LEU A 27 4.29 -3.09 18.44
N SER A 28 5.09 -3.20 17.38
CA SER A 28 5.17 -2.18 16.31
C SER A 28 3.83 -2.01 15.57
N ALA A 29 3.15 -3.11 15.24
CA ALA A 29 1.84 -3.06 14.58
C ALA A 29 0.75 -2.42 15.46
N LEU A 30 0.79 -2.65 16.78
CA LEU A 30 -0.14 -2.05 17.74
C LEU A 30 0.05 -0.54 17.87
N LEU A 31 1.29 -0.04 17.75
CA LEU A 31 1.62 1.38 17.83
C LEU A 31 1.23 2.15 16.55
N CYS A 32 1.22 1.48 15.38
CA CYS A 32 0.83 2.06 14.09
C CYS A 32 -0.68 1.94 13.76
N SER A 33 -1.56 1.83 14.75
CA SER A 33 -3.00 1.61 14.53
C SER A 33 -3.77 2.83 14.00
N GLY A 34 -3.11 3.99 13.83
CA GLY A 34 -3.72 5.25 13.37
C GLY A 34 -3.82 5.41 11.86
N ALA A 35 -4.25 4.38 11.13
CA ALA A 35 -4.49 4.51 9.68
C ALA A 35 -5.89 5.12 9.44
N TYR A 36 -5.93 6.40 9.06
CA TYR A 36 -7.17 7.01 8.56
C TYR A 36 -7.45 6.50 7.16
N ALA A 37 -8.41 5.59 7.05
CA ALA A 37 -8.92 5.09 5.78
C ALA A 37 -10.30 5.69 5.52
N VAL A 38 -10.49 6.29 4.35
CA VAL A 38 -11.80 6.75 3.87
C VAL A 38 -12.33 5.75 2.87
N GLY A 39 -13.56 5.28 3.07
CA GLY A 39 -14.28 4.51 2.07
C GLY A 39 -14.60 5.39 0.87
N MET A 40 -13.89 5.18 -0.24
CA MET A 40 -14.17 5.83 -1.51
C MET A 40 -14.97 4.88 -2.40
N GLY A 41 -16.06 5.41 -2.98
CA GLY A 41 -16.89 4.74 -3.95
C GLY A 41 -16.38 4.91 -5.38
N LYS A 42 -17.30 5.11 -6.32
CA LYS A 42 -16.97 5.20 -7.74
C LYS A 42 -16.25 6.51 -8.06
N LEU A 43 -15.19 6.43 -8.87
CA LEU A 43 -14.61 7.56 -9.59
C LEU A 43 -15.29 7.70 -10.95
N THR A 44 -15.84 8.87 -11.25
CA THR A 44 -16.46 9.18 -12.54
C THR A 44 -15.76 10.37 -13.19
N VAL A 45 -15.31 10.21 -14.42
CA VAL A 45 -14.72 11.29 -15.22
C VAL A 45 -15.80 11.93 -16.06
N LEU A 46 -15.89 13.26 -16.00
CA LEU A 46 -16.92 14.07 -16.65
C LEU A 46 -16.35 14.97 -17.74
N SER A 47 -15.02 15.07 -17.85
CA SER A 47 -14.32 15.85 -18.87
C SER A 47 -14.16 15.08 -20.19
N SER A 48 -14.31 15.78 -21.31
CA SER A 48 -14.01 15.26 -22.65
C SER A 48 -12.54 15.42 -23.02
N LEU A 49 -12.12 14.83 -24.15
CA LEU A 49 -10.75 14.98 -24.65
C LEU A 49 -10.42 16.46 -24.93
N GLY A 50 -9.27 16.93 -24.41
CA GLY A 50 -8.82 18.31 -24.58
C GLY A 50 -9.39 19.30 -23.57
N GLN A 51 -10.27 18.87 -22.67
CA GLN A 51 -10.76 19.70 -21.56
C GLN A 51 -9.95 19.45 -20.29
N PRO A 52 -9.88 20.44 -19.36
CA PRO A 52 -9.32 20.21 -18.03
C PRO A 52 -10.02 19.03 -17.32
N LEU A 53 -9.25 18.22 -16.60
CA LEU A 53 -9.77 17.04 -15.91
C LEU A 53 -10.83 17.45 -14.89
N ARG A 54 -12.05 16.94 -15.07
CA ARG A 54 -13.12 17.03 -14.08
C ARG A 54 -13.53 15.60 -13.73
N ALA A 55 -13.23 15.19 -12.50
CA ALA A 55 -13.61 13.89 -11.97
C ALA A 55 -14.32 14.07 -10.63
N GLU A 56 -15.28 13.20 -10.37
CA GLU A 56 -16.03 13.15 -9.11
C GLU A 56 -15.77 11.80 -8.45
N ILE A 57 -15.53 11.80 -7.14
CA ILE A 57 -15.29 10.60 -6.33
C ILE A 57 -16.34 10.57 -5.24
N GLU A 58 -17.11 9.49 -5.19
CA GLU A 58 -18.10 9.28 -4.14
C GLU A 58 -17.43 8.91 -2.81
N LEU A 59 -17.93 9.42 -1.68
CA LEU A 59 -17.48 9.04 -0.34
C LEU A 59 -18.57 8.19 0.32
N THR A 60 -18.29 6.90 0.52
CA THR A 60 -19.31 5.92 0.95
C THR A 60 -19.32 5.69 2.45
N SER A 61 -18.18 5.85 3.12
CA SER A 61 -18.04 5.62 4.56
C SER A 61 -17.34 6.81 5.22
N VAL A 62 -18.00 7.97 5.24
CA VAL A 62 -17.55 9.15 5.97
C VAL A 62 -18.62 9.60 6.96
N SER A 63 -18.22 9.91 8.20
CA SER A 63 -19.14 10.49 9.17
C SER A 63 -19.35 12.00 8.89
N LYS A 64 -20.47 12.56 9.35
CA LYS A 64 -20.85 13.95 9.05
C LYS A 64 -19.85 14.96 9.63
N ASP A 65 -19.28 14.66 10.79
CA ASP A 65 -18.26 15.46 11.44
C ASP A 65 -16.91 15.41 10.69
N GLU A 66 -16.56 14.26 10.12
CA GLU A 66 -15.31 14.09 9.35
C GLU A 66 -15.37 14.73 7.97
N ALA A 67 -16.54 14.80 7.34
CA ALA A 67 -16.71 15.36 6.00
C ALA A 67 -16.16 16.79 5.89
N SER A 68 -16.28 17.59 6.95
CA SER A 68 -15.76 18.96 6.98
C SER A 68 -14.23 19.05 7.17
N SER A 69 -13.62 17.99 7.70
CA SER A 69 -12.18 17.90 7.94
C SER A 69 -11.41 17.30 6.76
N ILE A 70 -12.08 16.68 5.79
CA ILE A 70 -11.43 16.07 4.63
C ILE A 70 -11.18 17.13 3.56
N ILE A 71 -9.91 17.35 3.23
CA ILE A 71 -9.50 18.24 2.13
C ILE A 71 -8.89 17.38 1.02
N PRO A 72 -9.61 17.16 -0.10
CA PRO A 72 -9.05 16.43 -1.23
C PRO A 72 -7.95 17.26 -1.89
N ARG A 73 -6.78 16.66 -2.12
CA ARG A 73 -5.67 17.27 -2.85
C ARG A 73 -5.10 16.28 -3.86
N LEU A 74 -4.57 16.83 -4.96
CA LEU A 74 -3.72 16.06 -5.86
C LEU A 74 -2.40 15.72 -5.16
N ALA A 75 -1.90 14.52 -5.38
CA ALA A 75 -0.60 14.13 -4.86
C ALA A 75 0.51 15.03 -5.43
N SER A 76 1.62 15.17 -4.70
CA SER A 76 2.79 15.87 -5.21
C SER A 76 3.46 15.05 -6.33
N SER A 77 4.22 15.71 -7.19
CA SER A 77 4.92 15.06 -8.31
C SER A 77 5.88 13.95 -7.86
N GLU A 78 6.46 14.08 -6.67
CA GLU A 78 7.33 13.05 -6.09
C GLU A 78 6.57 11.78 -5.72
N ALA A 79 5.32 11.88 -5.26
CA ALA A 79 4.49 10.74 -4.89
C ALA A 79 4.12 9.90 -6.12
N TYR A 80 3.83 10.55 -7.26
CA TYR A 80 3.65 9.87 -8.55
C TYR A 80 4.91 9.09 -8.95
N ARG A 81 6.08 9.75 -8.88
CA ARG A 81 7.37 9.10 -9.15
C ARG A 81 7.64 7.91 -8.24
N GLN A 82 7.32 8.00 -6.94
CA GLN A 82 7.46 6.91 -5.99
C GLN A 82 6.49 5.75 -6.27
N ALA A 83 5.28 6.07 -6.73
CA ALA A 83 4.27 5.08 -7.13
C ALA A 83 4.55 4.48 -8.53
N ASN A 84 5.61 4.95 -9.21
CA ASN A 84 5.99 4.53 -10.57
C ASN A 84 4.85 4.70 -11.59
N ILE A 85 4.11 5.80 -11.47
CA ILE A 85 3.02 6.24 -12.36
C ILE A 85 3.20 7.71 -12.76
#